data_AF-A0A6G4WRU8-F1
#
_entry.id   AF-A0A6G4WRU8-F1
#
_cell.length_a   1.000
_cell.length_b   1.000
_cell.length_c   1.000
_cell.angle_alpha   90.00
_cell.angle_beta   90.00
_cell.angle_gamma   90.00
#
_symmetry.space_group_name_H-M   'P 1'
#
loop_
_entity.id
_entity.type
_entity.pdbx_description
1 polymer ?
#
loop_
_entity_poly.entity_id
_entity_poly.type
_entity_poly.pdbx_seq_one_letter_code
_entity_poly.pdbx_strand_id
1 'polypeptide(L)'
;MPRRARTYASSASRRRGGATGAALALALAGVLSACTGSGTPDDASDTTGGASASDSAPPPGKYDSLPEPCGAVGVGTLKEMFPGAADTTDGSGSTPDVTPSPFEGEAGVTYDTDRRVGCRWKSPGTLGTRHLKVDFERVVSYDTAVSDDELAEQLFARKAKKADIPLASTSPESSASAPS
;
A
#
# COMPACT_ATOMS: atom_id res chain seq x y z
N MET A 1 -49.84 -22.62 -31.78
CA MET A 1 -48.89 -23.04 -30.72
C MET A 1 -49.33 -22.42 -29.39
N PRO A 2 -49.74 -23.20 -28.38
CA PRO A 2 -50.16 -22.62 -27.10
C PRO A 2 -48.95 -22.39 -26.17
N ARG A 3 -48.81 -21.16 -25.68
CA ARG A 3 -47.81 -20.76 -24.67
C ARG A 3 -48.22 -21.32 -23.31
N ARG A 4 -47.38 -22.18 -22.72
CA ARG A 4 -47.54 -22.69 -21.35
C ARG A 4 -47.02 -21.65 -20.35
N ALA A 5 -47.90 -21.14 -19.49
CA ALA A 5 -47.50 -20.32 -18.34
C ALA A 5 -46.93 -21.24 -17.24
N ARG A 6 -45.73 -20.93 -16.74
CA ARG A 6 -45.15 -21.54 -15.55
C ARG A 6 -45.52 -20.71 -14.32
N THR A 7 -46.34 -21.27 -13.44
CA THR A 7 -46.56 -20.75 -12.09
C THR A 7 -45.40 -21.21 -11.20
N TYR A 8 -44.67 -20.27 -10.61
CA TYR A 8 -43.69 -20.55 -9.56
C TYR A 8 -44.38 -20.49 -8.20
N ALA A 9 -44.32 -21.58 -7.44
CA ALA A 9 -44.75 -21.61 -6.05
C ALA A 9 -43.62 -21.07 -5.16
N SER A 10 -43.89 -19.96 -4.46
CA SER A 10 -43.02 -19.40 -3.44
C SER A 10 -43.32 -20.05 -2.09
N SER A 11 -42.38 -20.83 -1.57
CA SER A 11 -42.48 -21.41 -0.22
C SER A 11 -42.00 -20.40 0.82
N ALA A 12 -42.93 -19.87 1.62
CA ALA A 12 -42.64 -19.03 2.78
C ALA A 12 -42.25 -19.90 3.99
N SER A 13 -41.02 -19.76 4.47
CA SER A 13 -40.56 -20.38 5.72
C SER A 13 -40.98 -19.52 6.91
N ARG A 14 -41.80 -20.10 7.80
CA ARG A 14 -42.26 -19.47 9.06
C ARG A 14 -41.11 -19.39 10.06
N ARG A 15 -40.92 -18.19 10.61
CA ARG A 15 -40.18 -17.96 11.87
C ARG A 15 -40.93 -18.67 13.01
N ARG A 16 -40.20 -19.42 13.85
CA ARG A 16 -40.65 -19.82 15.18
C ARG A 16 -39.73 -19.18 16.21
N GLY A 17 -40.29 -18.23 16.96
CA GLY A 17 -39.70 -17.75 18.20
C GLY A 17 -40.00 -18.71 19.34
N GLY A 18 -39.09 -18.77 20.30
CA GLY A 18 -39.27 -19.44 21.58
C GLY A 18 -38.29 -18.83 22.58
N ALA A 19 -38.79 -17.93 23.42
CA ALA A 19 -38.09 -17.41 24.57
C ALA A 19 -38.47 -18.25 25.80
N THR A 20 -37.48 -18.66 26.61
CA THR A 20 -37.47 -18.69 28.08
C THR A 20 -36.27 -19.51 28.55
N GLY A 21 -35.47 -18.94 29.45
CA GLY A 21 -34.28 -19.59 30.00
C GLY A 21 -33.45 -18.61 30.80
N ALA A 22 -33.99 -18.23 31.97
CA ALA A 22 -33.34 -17.35 32.91
C ALA A 22 -32.06 -17.96 33.51
N ALA A 23 -31.11 -17.06 33.78
CA ALA A 23 -30.13 -17.09 34.87
C ALA A 23 -29.07 -18.21 34.89
N LEU A 24 -27.83 -17.81 34.59
CA LEU A 24 -26.68 -18.11 35.46
C LEU A 24 -25.58 -17.06 35.21
N ALA A 25 -25.58 -16.04 36.06
CA ALA A 25 -24.46 -15.13 36.21
C ALA A 25 -23.36 -15.86 36.99
N LEU A 26 -22.20 -16.04 36.37
CA LEU A 26 -20.96 -16.36 37.07
C LEU A 26 -19.96 -15.25 36.76
N ALA A 27 -19.63 -14.50 37.80
CA ALA A 27 -18.69 -13.41 37.81
C ALA A 27 -17.29 -13.90 37.44
N LEU A 28 -16.71 -13.39 36.36
CA LEU A 28 -15.26 -13.37 36.20
C LEU A 28 -14.72 -12.13 36.91
N ALA A 29 -14.27 -12.35 38.14
CA ALA A 29 -13.40 -11.42 38.84
C ALA A 29 -12.10 -11.25 38.04
N GLY A 30 -11.73 -9.99 37.82
CA GLY A 30 -10.68 -9.61 36.89
C GLY A 30 -9.26 -9.75 37.42
N VAL A 31 -8.33 -9.63 36.48
CA VAL A 31 -7.06 -8.92 36.65
C VAL A 31 -6.86 -8.10 35.37
N LEU A 32 -7.41 -6.89 35.35
CA LEU A 32 -6.90 -5.83 34.48
C LEU A 32 -5.61 -5.37 35.14
N SER A 33 -4.47 -5.82 34.62
CA SER A 33 -3.18 -5.20 34.94
C SER A 33 -3.19 -3.79 34.36
N ALA A 34 -3.66 -2.84 35.16
CA ALA A 34 -3.49 -1.42 34.92
C ALA A 34 -1.98 -1.11 34.98
N CYS A 35 -1.39 -0.71 33.85
CA CYS A 35 -0.16 0.07 33.85
C CYS A 35 -0.49 1.41 34.51
N THR A 36 -0.14 1.55 35.79
CA THR A 36 -0.31 2.78 36.54
C THR A 36 0.82 3.75 36.16
N GLY A 37 0.53 4.67 35.25
CA GLY A 37 1.30 5.90 35.07
C GLY A 37 0.44 7.07 35.53
N SER A 38 0.61 7.49 36.77
CA SER A 38 -0.08 8.64 37.36
C SER A 38 0.73 9.93 37.13
N GLY A 39 0.13 10.92 36.47
CA GLY A 39 0.66 12.28 36.40
C GLY A 39 -0.19 13.21 35.52
N THR A 40 -0.87 14.16 36.18
CA THR A 40 -1.47 15.46 35.78
C THR A 40 -1.52 15.88 34.30
N PRO A 41 -2.60 16.56 33.84
CA PRO A 41 -2.64 17.19 32.53
C PRO A 41 -1.77 18.45 32.54
N ASP A 42 -0.57 18.34 31.99
CA ASP A 42 0.25 19.47 31.62
C ASP A 42 0.47 19.42 30.11
N ASP A 43 0.24 20.57 29.47
CA ASP A 43 0.66 20.93 28.11
C ASP A 43 2.11 20.50 27.87
N ALA A 44 2.28 19.29 27.35
CA ALA A 44 3.57 18.77 26.92
C ALA A 44 3.38 18.29 25.48
N SER A 45 3.74 19.19 24.57
CA SER A 45 4.01 18.89 23.17
C SER A 45 4.77 17.56 23.09
N ASP A 46 4.13 16.56 22.50
CA ASP A 46 4.63 15.20 22.33
C ASP A 46 5.79 15.23 21.31
N THR A 47 6.92 15.79 21.74
CA THR A 47 8.17 15.80 20.99
C THR A 47 8.90 14.50 21.32
N THR A 48 8.44 13.41 20.70
CA THR A 48 9.25 12.22 20.50
C THR A 48 10.35 12.50 19.46
N GLY A 49 11.13 13.56 19.71
CA GLY A 49 12.37 13.88 19.02
C GLY A 49 13.51 13.09 19.63
N GLY A 50 13.40 11.76 19.60
CA GLY A 50 14.61 10.95 19.61
C GLY A 50 15.39 11.38 18.38
N ALA A 51 16.55 11.99 18.59
CA ALA A 51 17.50 12.33 17.53
C ALA A 51 17.84 11.05 16.78
N SER A 52 17.00 10.70 15.81
CA SER A 52 17.32 9.72 14.80
C SER A 52 18.56 10.28 14.15
N ALA A 53 19.65 9.52 14.23
CA ALA A 53 20.87 9.80 13.51
C ALA A 53 20.46 10.34 12.14
N SER A 54 20.97 11.51 11.76
CA SER A 54 20.72 12.11 10.45
C SER A 54 21.13 11.09 9.40
N ASP A 55 20.18 10.23 9.03
CA ASP A 55 20.34 9.24 7.99
C ASP A 55 20.66 10.07 6.76
N SER A 56 21.82 9.79 6.15
CA SER A 56 22.17 10.45 4.90
C SER A 56 20.96 10.34 3.98
N ALA A 57 20.56 11.48 3.41
CA ALA A 57 19.36 11.53 2.58
C ALA A 57 19.39 10.38 1.55
N PRO A 58 18.27 9.67 1.37
CA PRO A 58 18.24 8.54 0.46
C PRO A 58 18.70 9.02 -0.93
N PRO A 59 19.54 8.23 -1.61
CA PRO A 59 20.00 8.61 -2.94
C PRO A 59 18.80 8.81 -3.87
N PRO A 60 18.95 9.65 -4.92
CA PRO A 60 17.89 9.91 -5.87
C PRO A 60 17.29 8.59 -6.39
N GLY A 61 15.96 8.59 -6.59
CA GLY A 61 15.23 7.44 -7.10
C GLY A 61 15.86 6.93 -8.39
N LYS A 62 16.23 5.64 -8.42
CA LYS A 62 16.91 5.00 -9.56
C LYS A 62 16.05 4.93 -10.83
N TYR A 63 14.72 4.94 -10.69
CA TYR A 63 13.79 4.70 -11.78
C TYR A 63 12.90 5.92 -12.03
N ASP A 64 12.87 6.39 -13.28
CA ASP A 64 11.98 7.48 -13.72
C ASP A 64 10.54 6.99 -13.98
N SER A 65 10.36 5.68 -14.14
CA SER A 65 9.07 5.02 -14.38
C SER A 65 8.93 3.75 -13.55
N LEU A 66 7.69 3.25 -13.40
CA LEU A 66 7.42 2.00 -12.71
C LEU A 66 7.79 0.80 -13.59
N PRO A 67 8.50 -0.21 -13.05
CA PRO A 67 8.86 -1.41 -13.81
C PRO A 67 7.65 -2.30 -14.09
N GLU A 68 7.77 -3.19 -15.08
CA GLU A 68 6.77 -4.25 -15.30
C GLU A 68 6.81 -5.24 -14.12
N PRO A 69 5.71 -5.42 -13.37
CA PRO A 69 5.77 -6.05 -12.06
C PRO A 69 5.80 -7.58 -12.09
N CYS A 70 5.25 -8.23 -13.12
CA CYS A 70 5.17 -9.70 -13.19
C CYS A 70 6.47 -10.34 -13.68
N GLY A 71 7.30 -9.61 -14.42
CA GLY A 71 8.66 -10.01 -14.79
C GLY A 71 9.70 -9.77 -13.70
N ALA A 72 9.33 -9.12 -12.60
CA ALA A 72 10.26 -8.79 -11.52
C ALA A 72 10.81 -10.02 -10.77
N VAL A 73 10.05 -11.12 -10.75
CA VAL A 73 10.46 -12.36 -10.09
C VAL A 73 10.80 -13.39 -11.17
N GLY A 74 12.03 -13.88 -11.14
CA GLY A 74 12.47 -14.89 -12.11
C GLY A 74 11.69 -16.20 -11.97
N VAL A 75 11.40 -16.85 -13.10
CA VAL A 75 10.64 -18.12 -13.15
C VAL A 75 11.30 -19.23 -12.30
N GLY A 76 12.64 -19.24 -12.20
CA GLY A 76 13.35 -20.17 -11.31
C GLY A 76 12.97 -19.99 -9.84
N THR A 77 12.98 -18.74 -9.35
CA THR A 77 12.53 -18.39 -8.00
C THR A 77 11.05 -18.73 -7.79
N LEU A 78 10.20 -18.47 -8.78
CA LEU A 78 8.79 -18.86 -8.70
C LEU A 78 8.62 -20.38 -8.58
N LYS A 79 9.39 -21.20 -9.30
CA LYS A 79 9.36 -22.66 -9.17
C LYS A 79 9.75 -23.15 -7.78
N GLU A 80 10.73 -22.49 -7.15
CA GLU A 80 11.14 -22.82 -5.78
C GLU A 80 10.08 -22.42 -4.75
N MET A 81 9.42 -21.27 -4.92
CA MET A 81 8.36 -20.79 -4.02
C MET A 81 7.03 -21.55 -4.19
N PHE A 82 6.76 -22.04 -5.40
CA PHE A 82 5.54 -22.74 -5.79
C PHE A 82 5.83 -24.18 -6.27
N PRO A 83 6.32 -25.07 -5.38
CA PRO A 83 6.60 -26.45 -5.75
C PRO A 83 5.30 -27.18 -6.12
N GLY A 84 5.35 -27.92 -7.23
CA GLY A 84 4.20 -28.67 -7.75
C GLY A 84 3.16 -27.84 -8.51
N ALA A 85 3.39 -26.54 -8.71
CA ALA A 85 2.45 -25.68 -9.43
C ALA A 85 2.26 -26.08 -10.91
N ALA A 86 3.34 -26.54 -11.54
CA ALA A 86 3.30 -27.06 -12.92
C ALA A 86 2.34 -28.25 -13.03
N ASP A 87 2.42 -29.18 -12.08
CA ASP A 87 1.67 -30.44 -12.09
C ASP A 87 0.14 -30.24 -11.91
N THR A 88 -0.27 -29.12 -11.29
CA THR A 88 -1.69 -28.81 -11.07
C THR A 88 -2.44 -28.34 -12.32
N THR A 89 -1.70 -27.90 -13.35
CA THR A 89 -2.30 -27.38 -14.59
C THR A 89 -2.73 -28.52 -15.52
N ASP A 90 -2.14 -29.71 -15.37
CA ASP A 90 -2.36 -30.86 -16.24
C ASP A 90 -3.54 -31.76 -15.82
N GLY A 91 -4.11 -31.54 -14.63
CA GLY A 91 -5.09 -32.45 -14.01
C GLY A 91 -6.57 -32.04 -14.10
N SER A 92 -6.87 -30.79 -14.45
CA SER A 92 -8.25 -30.30 -14.59
C SER A 92 -8.58 -30.21 -16.07
N GLY A 93 -9.51 -31.05 -16.56
CA GLY A 93 -9.89 -31.20 -17.98
C GLY A 93 -10.45 -29.94 -18.65
N SER A 94 -9.62 -28.90 -18.74
CA SER A 94 -9.86 -27.61 -19.36
C SER A 94 -9.03 -27.55 -20.64
N THR A 95 -9.65 -27.05 -21.70
CA THR A 95 -9.12 -27.01 -23.08
C THR A 95 -7.66 -26.54 -23.18
N PRO A 96 -6.79 -27.22 -23.95
CA PRO A 96 -5.33 -27.03 -23.98
C PRO A 96 -4.84 -25.70 -24.57
N ASP A 97 -5.72 -24.73 -24.84
CA ASP A 97 -5.37 -23.55 -25.64
C ASP A 97 -5.30 -22.22 -24.86
N VAL A 98 -5.81 -22.12 -23.61
CA VAL A 98 -5.96 -20.79 -22.96
C VAL A 98 -5.78 -20.77 -21.43
N THR A 99 -5.01 -21.68 -20.84
CA THR A 99 -4.67 -21.52 -19.41
C THR A 99 -3.29 -20.88 -19.29
N PRO A 100 -3.17 -19.65 -18.73
CA PRO A 100 -1.88 -19.03 -18.51
C PRO A 100 -1.03 -19.90 -17.58
N SER A 101 0.29 -19.87 -17.79
CA SER A 101 1.22 -20.65 -16.97
C SER A 101 1.00 -20.36 -15.49
N PRO A 102 1.15 -21.33 -14.56
CA PRO A 102 1.05 -21.05 -13.12
C PRO A 102 2.15 -20.08 -12.63
N PHE A 103 3.18 -19.87 -13.44
CA PHE A 103 4.24 -18.89 -13.20
C PHE A 103 3.98 -17.53 -13.86
N GLU A 104 2.95 -17.43 -14.71
CA GLU A 104 2.48 -16.17 -15.24
C GLU A 104 1.69 -15.45 -14.15
N GLY A 105 2.22 -14.30 -13.72
CA GLY A 105 1.61 -13.52 -12.66
C GLY A 105 0.41 -12.73 -13.16
N GLU A 106 -0.53 -12.48 -12.25
CA GLU A 106 -1.68 -11.62 -12.53
C GLU A 106 -1.36 -10.19 -12.05
N ALA A 107 -1.51 -9.21 -12.94
CA ALA A 107 -1.32 -7.80 -12.58
C ALA A 107 -2.24 -7.39 -11.42
N GLY A 108 -1.68 -6.68 -10.45
CA GLY A 108 -2.40 -6.09 -9.33
C GLY A 108 -3.30 -4.94 -9.82
N VAL A 109 -4.55 -4.92 -9.37
CA VAL A 109 -5.45 -3.79 -9.64
C VAL A 109 -5.03 -2.61 -8.77
N THR A 110 -4.76 -1.47 -9.40
CA THR A 110 -4.49 -0.19 -8.73
C THR A 110 -5.09 0.93 -9.56
N TYR A 111 -5.56 1.97 -8.88
CA TYR A 111 -6.07 3.19 -9.51
C TYR A 111 -5.02 4.31 -9.52
N ASP A 112 -3.93 4.13 -8.77
CA ASP A 112 -2.77 5.02 -8.70
C ASP A 112 -1.64 4.40 -9.51
N THR A 113 -1.84 4.27 -10.83
CA THR A 113 -0.90 3.59 -11.75
C THR A 113 0.34 4.43 -12.06
N ASP A 114 0.32 5.72 -11.73
CA ASP A 114 1.48 6.62 -11.84
C ASP A 114 2.44 6.48 -10.65
N ARG A 115 1.94 6.06 -9.48
CA ARG A 115 2.76 5.82 -8.29
C ARG A 115 2.97 4.35 -7.98
N ARG A 116 2.04 3.45 -8.33
CA ARG A 116 2.08 2.05 -7.90
C ARG A 116 1.75 1.07 -9.03
N VAL A 117 2.45 -0.04 -9.05
CA VAL A 117 2.12 -1.24 -9.83
C VAL A 117 2.40 -2.47 -8.99
N GLY A 118 1.79 -3.60 -9.32
CA GLY A 118 2.07 -4.84 -8.60
C GLY A 118 1.71 -6.06 -9.40
N CYS A 119 2.16 -7.21 -8.92
CA CYS A 119 1.83 -8.51 -9.47
C CYS A 119 1.57 -9.52 -8.36
N ARG A 120 0.71 -10.49 -8.63
CA ARG A 120 0.39 -11.57 -7.71
C ARG A 120 0.45 -12.94 -8.39
N TRP A 121 0.84 -13.93 -7.61
CA TRP A 121 0.79 -15.34 -7.98
C TRP A 121 -0.01 -16.11 -6.93
N LYS A 122 -0.66 -17.17 -7.39
CA LYS A 122 -1.43 -18.08 -6.55
C LYS A 122 -1.23 -19.50 -7.05
N SER A 123 -0.80 -20.39 -6.16
CA SER A 123 -0.72 -21.83 -6.44
C SER A 123 -1.47 -22.61 -5.38
N PRO A 124 -2.54 -23.33 -5.72
CA PRO A 124 -3.13 -24.32 -4.82
C PRO A 124 -2.15 -25.48 -4.62
N GLY A 125 -2.08 -26.02 -3.41
CA GLY A 125 -1.30 -27.20 -3.07
C GLY A 125 -2.03 -28.08 -2.06
N THR A 126 -1.49 -29.28 -1.79
CA THR A 126 -2.13 -30.28 -0.92
C THR A 126 -2.27 -29.83 0.53
N LEU A 127 -1.36 -28.98 1.01
CA LEU A 127 -1.33 -28.44 2.38
C LEU A 127 -1.98 -27.06 2.50
N GLY A 128 -2.49 -26.49 1.39
CA GLY A 128 -3.04 -25.15 1.35
C GLY A 128 -2.61 -24.37 0.11
N THR A 129 -3.07 -23.12 0.00
CA THR A 129 -2.73 -22.24 -1.12
C THR A 129 -1.54 -21.36 -0.77
N ARG A 130 -0.58 -21.28 -1.69
CA ARG A 130 0.57 -20.37 -1.60
C ARG A 130 0.29 -19.11 -2.41
N HIS A 131 0.77 -17.98 -1.90
CA HIS A 131 0.61 -16.67 -2.53
C HIS A 131 1.95 -15.93 -2.53
N LEU A 132 2.20 -15.19 -3.61
CA LEU A 132 3.26 -14.18 -3.68
C LEU A 132 2.63 -12.90 -4.19
N LYS A 133 2.97 -11.78 -3.55
CA LYS A 133 2.60 -10.45 -4.00
C LYS A 133 3.86 -9.58 -4.02
N VAL A 134 4.06 -8.87 -5.11
CA VAL A 134 5.10 -7.86 -5.25
C VAL A 134 4.41 -6.56 -5.61
N ASP A 135 4.71 -5.49 -4.88
CA ASP A 135 4.24 -4.14 -5.16
C ASP A 135 5.47 -3.23 -5.35
N PHE A 136 5.44 -2.42 -6.41
CA PHE A 136 6.39 -1.35 -6.64
C PHE A 136 5.70 -0.02 -6.35
N GLU A 137 6.42 0.84 -5.64
CA GLU A 137 6.01 2.20 -5.36
C GLU A 137 7.08 3.17 -5.81
N ARG A 138 6.67 4.17 -6.58
CA ARG A 138 7.54 5.25 -7.02
C ARG A 138 7.69 6.23 -5.87
N VAL A 139 8.91 6.32 -5.35
CA VAL A 139 9.29 7.31 -4.35
C VAL A 139 10.14 8.37 -5.03
N VAL A 140 9.71 9.63 -4.93
CA VAL A 140 10.50 10.78 -5.38
C VAL A 140 11.36 11.24 -4.21
N SER A 141 12.66 11.03 -4.30
CA SER A 141 13.62 11.61 -3.36
C SER A 141 14.28 12.82 -4.03
N TYR A 142 14.18 13.98 -3.37
CA TYR A 142 14.88 15.19 -3.78
C TYR A 142 16.29 15.20 -3.19
N ASP A 143 17.20 15.93 -3.83
CA ASP A 143 18.47 16.27 -3.20
C ASP A 143 18.18 17.21 -2.02
N THR A 144 18.40 16.75 -0.80
CA THR A 144 18.16 17.55 0.40
C THR A 144 19.25 18.60 0.64
N ALA A 145 20.34 18.59 -0.12
CA ALA A 145 21.40 19.60 0.00
C ALA A 145 20.97 20.97 -0.52
N VAL A 146 19.92 21.04 -1.35
CA VAL A 146 19.37 22.27 -1.92
C VAL A 146 17.92 22.44 -1.47
N SER A 147 17.60 23.58 -0.87
CA SER A 147 16.21 23.92 -0.53
C SER A 147 15.38 24.20 -1.79
N ASP A 148 14.07 23.94 -1.75
CA ASP A 148 13.14 24.31 -2.82
C ASP A 148 13.22 25.80 -3.16
N ASP A 149 13.41 26.66 -2.14
CA ASP A 149 13.55 28.11 -2.32
C ASP A 149 14.82 28.46 -3.10
N GLU A 150 15.95 27.80 -2.77
CA GLU A 150 17.22 28.01 -3.44
C GLU A 150 17.15 27.49 -4.89
N LEU A 151 16.53 26.33 -5.11
CA LEU A 151 16.31 25.78 -6.44
C LEU A 151 15.39 26.71 -7.27
N ALA A 152 14.35 27.28 -6.64
CA ALA A 152 13.44 28.22 -7.28
C ALA A 152 14.15 29.52 -7.69
N GLU A 153 14.98 30.10 -6.81
CA GLU A 153 15.78 31.29 -7.12
C GLU A 153 16.72 31.01 -8.30
N GLN A 154 17.43 29.88 -8.29
CA GLN A 154 18.30 29.47 -9.39
C GLN A 154 17.54 29.26 -10.71
N LEU A 155 16.37 28.62 -10.66
CA LEU A 155 15.51 28.42 -11.84
C LEU A 155 14.98 29.74 -12.40
N PHE A 156 14.55 30.65 -11.52
CA PHE A 156 14.10 31.98 -11.88
C PHE A 156 15.23 32.77 -12.54
N ALA A 157 16.41 32.83 -11.92
CA ALA A 157 17.57 33.53 -12.45
C ALA A 157 17.95 33.04 -13.85
N ARG A 158 17.94 31.71 -14.08
CA ARG A 158 18.18 31.11 -15.41
C ARG A 158 17.13 31.53 -16.44
N LYS A 159 15.85 31.49 -16.07
CA LYS A 159 14.74 31.86 -16.98
C LYS A 159 14.71 33.35 -17.28
N ALA A 160 14.93 34.19 -16.27
CA ALA A 160 15.02 35.64 -16.42
C ALA A 160 16.17 36.05 -17.34
N LYS A 161 17.36 35.47 -17.15
CA LYS A 161 18.51 35.68 -18.04
C LYS A 161 18.20 35.27 -19.49
N LYS A 162 17.52 34.15 -19.69
CA LYS A 162 17.11 33.69 -21.03
C LYS A 162 16.07 34.62 -21.69
N ALA A 163 15.30 35.33 -20.87
CA ALA A 163 14.26 36.26 -21.30
C ALA A 163 14.71 37.73 -21.27
N ASP A 164 16.01 38.00 -21.04
CA ASP A 164 16.59 39.33 -20.88
C ASP A 164 15.87 40.20 -19.83
N ILE A 165 15.34 39.56 -18.79
CA ILE A 165 14.71 40.24 -17.64
C ILE A 165 15.81 40.59 -16.63
N PRO A 166 15.99 41.88 -16.28
CA PRO A 166 16.97 42.28 -15.27
C PRO A 166 16.59 41.73 -13.88
N LEU A 167 17.54 41.08 -13.21
CA LEU A 167 17.40 40.60 -11.84
C LEU A 167 17.79 41.72 -10.87
N ALA A 168 16.97 41.96 -9.84
CA ALA A 168 17.36 42.82 -8.74
C ALA A 168 18.42 42.12 -7.88
N SER A 169 19.49 42.82 -7.50
CA SER A 169 20.49 42.28 -6.57
C SER A 169 19.87 42.15 -5.18
N THR A 170 19.53 40.93 -4.75
CA THR A 170 19.11 40.66 -3.39
C THR A 170 20.31 40.85 -2.45
N SER A 171 20.39 41.98 -1.75
CA SER A 171 21.19 42.06 -0.52
C SER A 171 20.43 41.34 0.60
N PRO A 172 21.08 40.49 1.43
CA PRO A 172 20.42 39.89 2.57
C PRO A 172 20.11 41.00 3.59
N GLU A 173 18.86 41.43 3.68
CA GLU A 173 18.41 42.24 4.80
C GLU A 173 18.40 41.36 6.05
N SER A 174 19.38 41.60 6.93
CA SER A 174 19.29 41.19 8.34
C SER A 174 18.05 41.84 8.95
N SER A 175 16.98 41.07 9.10
CA SER A 175 15.88 41.41 10.00
C SER A 175 16.41 41.47 11.43
N ALA A 176 16.90 42.64 11.83
CA ALA A 176 17.13 42.98 13.22
C ALA A 176 15.76 43.14 13.91
N SER A 177 15.31 42.09 14.59
CA SER A 177 14.20 42.18 15.52
C SER A 177 14.61 43.06 16.71
N ALA A 178 14.06 44.27 16.79
CA ALA A 178 14.06 45.06 18.02
C ALA A 178 12.90 44.57 18.91
N PRO A 179 13.15 44.21 20.19
CA PRO A 179 12.07 43.90 21.12
C PRO A 179 11.40 45.20 21.59
N SER A 180 10.06 45.18 21.71
CA SER A 180 9.29 46.12 22.55
C SER A 180 8.86 45.43 23.83
#